data_AF-A0A914CAQ4-F1
#
_entry.id   AF-A0A914CAQ4-F1
#
_cell.length_a   1.000
_cell.length_b   1.000
_cell.length_c   1.000
_cell.angle_alpha   90.00
_cell.angle_beta   90.00
_cell.angle_gamma   90.00
#
_symmetry.space_group_name_H-M   'P 1'
#
loop_
_entity.id
_entity.type
_entity.pdbx_description
1 polymer ?
#
loop_
_entity_poly.entity_id
_entity_poly.type
_entity_poly.pdbx_seq_one_letter_code
_entity_poly.pdbx_strand_id
1 'polypeptide(L)'
;MTKAIQILLIIKKYVIETQYLKQHLLFDCSKRAEYRLHDRCQQPIEKNLYNLHASTNKCIMAQPESIAGRCLLCNMDVSPNNDIGWRKHLIEKCTANGRRKM
;
A
#
# COMPACT_ATOMS: atom_id res chain seq x y z
N MET A 1 -19.15 13.95 17.19
CA MET A 1 -19.02 12.60 16.60
C MET A 1 -18.59 12.74 15.15
N THR A 2 -17.29 12.93 14.93
CA THR A 2 -16.74 13.32 13.62
C THR A 2 -16.55 12.07 12.78
N LYS A 3 -17.38 11.89 11.75
CA LYS A 3 -17.23 10.79 10.79
C LYS A 3 -15.87 10.92 10.11
N ALA A 4 -14.92 10.08 10.50
CA ALA A 4 -13.65 9.95 9.81
C ALA A 4 -13.92 9.44 8.39
N ILE A 5 -13.50 10.21 7.38
CA ILE A 5 -13.59 9.83 5.98
C ILE A 5 -12.55 8.73 5.76
N GLN A 6 -13.01 7.48 5.81
CA GLN A 6 -12.25 6.29 5.45
C GLN A 6 -11.96 6.35 3.94
N ILE A 7 -10.70 6.58 3.57
CA ILE A 7 -10.26 6.54 2.17
C ILE A 7 -10.09 5.08 1.79
N LEU A 8 -11.16 4.51 1.24
CA LEU A 8 -11.23 3.11 0.90
C LEU A 8 -10.74 2.89 -0.54
N LEU A 9 -10.01 1.82 -0.80
CA LEU A 9 -9.66 1.33 -2.14
C LEU A 9 -10.61 0.22 -2.56
N ILE A 10 -10.92 0.17 -3.85
CA ILE A 10 -11.73 -0.91 -4.44
C ILE A 10 -10.79 -1.96 -5.03
N ILE A 11 -10.70 -3.13 -4.39
CA ILE A 11 -10.19 -4.34 -5.05
C ILE A 11 -11.36 -5.02 -5.75
N LYS A 12 -11.77 -4.51 -6.93
CA LYS A 12 -12.88 -4.95 -7.83
C LYS A 12 -14.26 -5.32 -7.23
N LYS A 13 -14.40 -5.60 -5.93
CA LYS A 13 -15.57 -6.09 -5.19
C LYS A 13 -15.52 -5.76 -3.68
N TYR A 14 -14.37 -5.38 -3.11
CA TYR A 14 -14.24 -5.02 -1.69
C TYR A 14 -13.63 -3.65 -1.50
N VAL A 15 -14.10 -2.97 -0.45
CA VAL A 15 -13.78 -1.60 -0.08
C VAL A 15 -12.88 -1.68 1.16
N ILE A 16 -11.56 -1.51 0.98
CA ILE A 16 -10.54 -1.76 2.02
C ILE A 16 -9.73 -0.49 2.22
N GLU A 17 -9.41 -0.12 3.45
CA GLU A 17 -8.53 1.02 3.69
C GLU A 17 -7.14 0.77 3.13
N THR A 18 -6.54 1.78 2.49
CA THR A 18 -5.23 1.65 1.86
C THR A 18 -4.15 1.18 2.84
N GLN A 19 -4.25 1.55 4.12
CA GLN A 19 -3.29 1.13 5.14
C GLN A 19 -3.33 -0.38 5.42
N TYR A 20 -4.47 -1.04 5.24
CA TYR A 20 -4.64 -2.48 5.46
C TYR A 20 -4.49 -3.31 4.18
N LEU A 21 -4.27 -2.68 3.03
CA LEU A 21 -4.16 -3.38 1.74
C LEU A 21 -3.02 -4.41 1.73
N LYS A 22 -1.90 -4.12 2.41
CA LYS A 22 -0.78 -5.07 2.56
C LYS A 22 -1.21 -6.34 3.28
N GLN A 23 -1.87 -6.18 4.42
CA GLN A 23 -2.37 -7.30 5.21
C GLN A 23 -3.39 -8.13 4.42
N HIS A 24 -4.33 -7.46 3.75
CA HIS A 24 -5.32 -8.14 2.92
C HIS A 24 -4.66 -9.01 1.85
N LEU A 25 -3.73 -8.47 1.06
CA LEU A 25 -3.12 -9.21 -0.05
C LEU A 25 -2.28 -10.40 0.43
N LEU A 26 -1.70 -10.34 1.63
CA LEU A 26 -0.85 -11.40 2.16
C LEU A 26 -1.60 -12.45 2.97
N PHE A 27 -2.72 -12.10 3.59
CA PHE A 27 -3.37 -12.97 4.58
C PHE A 27 -4.87 -13.20 4.31
N ASP A 28 -5.61 -12.20 3.86
CA ASP A 28 -7.08 -12.27 3.80
C ASP A 28 -7.63 -12.57 2.39
N CYS A 29 -6.90 -12.17 1.35
CA CYS A 29 -7.35 -12.29 -0.02
C CYS A 29 -7.43 -13.76 -0.46
N SER A 30 -8.45 -14.12 -1.27
CA SER A 30 -8.50 -15.44 -1.91
C SER A 30 -7.30 -15.69 -2.82
N LYS A 31 -6.70 -14.62 -3.35
CA LYS A 31 -5.49 -14.66 -4.16
C LYS A 31 -4.20 -14.53 -3.35
N ARG A 32 -4.23 -14.59 -2.01
CA ARG A 32 -3.02 -14.42 -1.18
C ARG A 32 -1.87 -15.34 -1.58
N ALA A 33 -2.18 -16.55 -2.05
CA ALA A 33 -1.21 -17.52 -2.51
C ALA A 33 -0.41 -17.04 -3.73
N GLU A 34 -0.87 -16.02 -4.45
CA GLU A 34 -0.20 -15.42 -5.60
C GLU A 34 0.77 -14.31 -5.22
N TYR A 35 0.78 -13.85 -3.97
CA TYR A 35 1.63 -12.74 -3.53
C TYR A 35 2.76 -13.22 -2.62
N ARG A 36 3.87 -12.49 -2.65
CA ARG A 36 5.02 -12.62 -1.74
C ARG A 36 5.48 -11.23 -1.32
N LEU A 37 5.75 -11.04 -0.03
CA LEU A 37 6.35 -9.80 0.46
C LEU A 37 7.80 -9.69 0.00
N HIS A 38 8.18 -8.54 -0.57
CA HIS A 38 9.56 -8.25 -0.93
C HIS A 38 10.25 -7.47 0.20
N ASP A 39 11.35 -8.02 0.72
CA ASP A 39 11.98 -7.54 1.96
C ASP A 39 12.49 -6.09 1.87
N ARG A 40 13.01 -5.67 0.71
CA ARG A 40 13.57 -4.32 0.51
C ARG A 40 12.52 -3.23 0.47
N CYS A 41 11.44 -3.43 -0.29
CA CYS A 41 10.44 -2.38 -0.56
C CYS A 41 9.12 -2.58 0.18
N GLN A 42 9.01 -3.67 0.95
CA GLN A 42 7.85 -4.05 1.77
C GLN A 42 6.54 -4.07 0.98
N GLN A 43 6.62 -4.41 -0.31
CA GLN A 43 5.47 -4.55 -1.21
C GLN A 43 5.06 -6.02 -1.35
N PRO A 44 3.75 -6.33 -1.40
CA PRO A 44 3.27 -7.61 -1.90
C PRO A 44 3.46 -7.65 -3.42
N ILE A 45 4.38 -8.50 -3.89
CA ILE A 45 4.68 -8.70 -5.32
C ILE A 45 4.06 -10.02 -5.77
N GLU A 46 3.47 -10.05 -6.96
CA GLU A 46 2.98 -11.30 -7.55
C GLU A 46 4.15 -12.28 -7.77
N LYS A 47 3.97 -13.55 -7.42
CA LYS A 47 5.03 -14.56 -7.43
C LYS A 47 5.66 -14.74 -8.81
N ASN A 48 4.86 -14.65 -9.87
CA ASN A 48 5.32 -14.70 -11.27
C ASN A 48 6.25 -13.52 -11.65
N LEU A 49 6.16 -12.37 -10.97
CA LEU A 49 6.96 -11.17 -11.21
C LEU A 49 8.08 -10.99 -10.17
N TYR A 50 8.09 -11.78 -9.09
CA TYR A 50 9.00 -11.57 -7.96
C TYR A 50 10.48 -11.59 -8.37
N ASN A 51 10.90 -12.59 -9.15
CA ASN A 51 12.30 -12.73 -9.56
C ASN A 51 12.75 -11.55 -10.45
N LEU A 52 11.88 -11.09 -11.34
CA LEU A 52 12.14 -9.91 -12.17
C LEU A 52 12.19 -8.63 -11.32
N HIS A 53 11.27 -8.48 -10.37
CA HIS A 53 11.27 -7.34 -9.45
C HIS A 53 12.57 -7.28 -8.63
N ALA A 54 12.95 -8.40 -8.01
CA ALA A 54 14.12 -8.51 -7.17
C ALA A 54 15.43 -8.31 -7.95
N SER A 55 15.53 -8.83 -9.19
CA SER A 55 16.75 -8.71 -9.98
C SER A 55 17.04 -7.28 -10.46
N THR A 56 16.00 -6.51 -10.78
CA THR A 56 16.19 -5.13 -11.28
C THR A 56 16.64 -4.15 -10.20
N ASN A 57 16.34 -4.42 -8.92
CA ASN A 57 16.62 -3.53 -7.79
C ASN A 57 16.14 -2.07 -7.97
N LYS A 58 15.15 -1.84 -8.85
CA LYS A 58 14.59 -0.50 -9.15
C LYS A 58 13.57 -0.02 -8.12
N CYS A 59 13.20 -0.86 -7.15
CA CYS A 59 12.25 -0.51 -6.13
C CYS A 59 12.85 0.40 -5.05
N ILE A 60 12.02 1.33 -4.57
CA ILE A 60 12.35 2.22 -3.46
C ILE A 60 12.39 1.39 -2.17
N MET A 61 13.49 1.51 -1.43
CA MET A 61 13.64 0.88 -0.12
C MET A 61 12.63 1.49 0.85
N ALA A 62 11.93 0.65 1.60
CA ALA A 62 10.97 1.11 2.58
C ALA A 62 11.67 1.44 3.90
N GLN A 63 11.23 2.51 4.56
CA GLN A 63 11.56 2.72 5.97
C GLN A 63 10.89 1.63 6.85
N PRO A 64 11.45 1.34 8.05
CA PRO A 64 10.82 0.45 9.02
C PRO A 64 9.38 0.88 9.35
N GLU A 65 8.48 -0.08 9.57
CA GLU A 65 7.06 0.22 9.87
C GLU A 65 6.85 1.02 11.15
N SER A 66 7.80 0.94 12.09
CA SER A 66 7.82 1.77 13.30
C SER A 66 8.03 3.26 13.01
N ILE A 67 8.54 3.62 11.82
CA ILE A 67 8.86 4.99 11.41
C ILE A 67 7.88 5.50 10.36
N ALA A 68 7.55 4.68 9.37
CA ALA A 68 6.66 5.06 8.27
C ALA A 68 5.81 3.89 7.76
N GLY A 69 4.59 4.21 7.34
CA GLY A 69 3.75 3.30 6.57
C GLY A 69 4.22 3.24 5.13
N ARG A 70 3.73 2.27 4.36
CA ARG A 70 4.12 2.06 2.96
C ARG A 70 2.91 2.08 2.05
N CYS A 71 2.77 3.12 1.23
CA CYS A 71 1.63 3.27 0.33
C CYS A 71 1.75 2.32 -0.87
N LEU A 72 0.86 1.33 -0.97
CA LEU A 72 0.85 0.36 -2.08
C LEU A 72 0.30 0.90 -3.41
N LEU A 73 -0.14 2.16 -3.44
CA LEU A 73 -0.59 2.82 -4.67
C LEU A 73 0.58 3.44 -5.42
N CYS A 74 1.39 4.23 -4.72
CA CYS A 74 2.49 5.00 -5.31
C CYS A 74 3.88 4.49 -4.90
N ASN A 75 3.96 3.47 -4.04
CA ASN A 75 5.20 2.88 -3.55
C ASN A 75 6.10 3.91 -2.85
N MET A 76 5.50 4.82 -2.08
CA MET A 76 6.20 5.83 -1.27
C MET A 76 5.88 5.62 0.21
N ASP A 77 6.81 6.07 1.05
CA ASP A 77 6.64 6.02 2.50
C ASP A 77 5.65 7.09 2.97
N VAL A 78 4.90 6.75 4.02
CA VAL A 78 3.88 7.58 4.66
C VAL A 78 4.31 7.86 6.08
N SER A 79 4.72 9.10 6.36
CA SER A 79 5.10 9.53 7.70
C SER A 79 4.23 10.71 8.15
N PRO A 80 3.71 10.70 9.40
CA PRO A 80 3.78 9.59 10.36
C PRO A 80 2.94 8.36 9.93
N ASN A 81 3.28 7.16 10.42
CA ASN A 81 2.50 5.94 10.18
C ASN A 81 1.23 5.90 11.07
N ASN A 82 0.33 6.86 10.86
CA ASN A 82 -0.94 6.95 11.56
C ASN A 82 -1.99 7.59 10.66
N ASP A 83 -3.24 7.64 11.14
CA ASP A 83 -4.38 8.21 10.43
C ASP A 83 -4.13 9.59 9.81
N ILE A 84 -3.45 10.49 10.51
CA ILE A 84 -3.20 11.86 10.03
C ILE A 84 -2.23 11.82 8.85
N GLY A 85 -1.13 11.07 8.98
CA GLY A 85 -0.15 10.90 7.91
C GLY A 85 -0.73 10.23 6.68
N TRP A 86 -1.53 9.17 6.87
CA TRP A 86 -2.21 8.46 5.79
C TRP A 86 -3.24 9.31 5.08
N ARG A 87 -4.10 10.04 5.80
CA ARG A 87 -5.07 10.96 5.18
C ARG A 87 -4.35 12.05 4.39
N LYS A 88 -3.36 12.72 4.98
CA LYS A 88 -2.57 13.76 4.30
C LYS A 88 -1.90 13.20 3.04
N HIS A 89 -1.29 12.03 3.13
CA HIS A 89 -0.67 11.38 1.98
C HIS A 89 -1.70 11.09 0.89
N LEU A 90 -2.79 10.40 1.21
CA LEU A 90 -3.78 9.95 0.23
C LEU A 90 -4.56 11.10 -0.41
N ILE A 91 -4.77 12.22 0.29
CA ILE A 91 -5.48 13.40 -0.23
C ILE A 91 -4.52 14.34 -0.97
N GLU A 92 -3.36 14.65 -0.41
CA GLU A 92 -2.52 15.75 -0.93
C GLU A 92 -1.31 15.25 -1.74
N LYS A 93 -0.75 14.07 -1.43
CA LYS A 93 0.54 13.64 -1.99
C LYS A 93 0.50 12.45 -2.95
N CYS A 94 -0.43 11.50 -2.79
CA CYS A 94 -0.40 10.19 -3.45
C CYS A 94 -0.67 10.23 -4.96
N THR A 95 0.35 10.41 -5.79
CA THR A 95 0.24 10.59 -7.26
C THR A 95 -0.56 9.49 -7.97
N ALA A 96 -0.58 8.28 -7.40
CA ALA A 96 -1.32 7.14 -7.91
C ALA A 96 -2.75 6.97 -7.34
N ASN A 97 -3.20 7.86 -6.44
CA ASN A 97 -4.59 7.83 -5.98
C ASN A 97 -5.53 8.42 -7.04
N GLY A 98 -6.13 7.54 -7.85
CA GLY A 98 -7.08 7.91 -8.91
C GLY A 98 -8.36 8.60 -8.42
N ARG A 99 -8.69 8.52 -7.12
CA ARG A 99 -9.87 9.21 -6.54
C ARG A 99 -9.67 10.70 -6.31
N ARG A 100 -8.44 11.21 -6.45
CA ARG A 100 -8.14 12.64 -6.29
C ARG A 100 -8.52 13.50 -7.48
N LYS A 101 -8.76 12.88 -8.64
CA LYS A 101 -9.06 13.58 -9.91
C LYS A 101 -10.56 13.68 -10.19
N MET A 102 -11.41 13.67 -9.16
CA MET A 102 -12.85 13.90 -9.30
C MET A 102 -13.21 15.27 -8.76
#